data_AF-A0A3B9TTU5-F1
#
_entry.id   AF-A0A3B9TTU5-F1
#
_cell.length_a   1.000
_cell.length_b   1.000
_cell.length_c   1.000
_cell.angle_alpha   90.00
_cell.angle_beta   90.00
_cell.angle_gamma   90.00
#
_symmetry.space_group_name_H-M   'P 1'
#
loop_
_entity.id
_entity.type
_entity.pdbx_description
1 polymer ?
#
loop_
_entity_poly.entity_id
_entity_poly.type
_entity_poly.pdbx_seq_one_letter_code
_entity_poly.pdbx_strand_id
1 'polypeptide(L)'
;AFELTPFEEVKVVILGQDPYHGPGQAHGLSFSVAHGVAPPPSLQNIYKELATDLGVAHPGHGNLESWARQGVLLLNACLTVEDGRAGSHQGKGWEPFTDAVISALNRERENLVFILWGRKAQDKGAVIDRERHLVLTSVHPSPLSASNGFFGSRPFSAANAWLERHGMTPIDWRPS
;
A
#
# COMPACT_ATOMS: atom_id res chain seq x y z
N ALA A 1 2.68 8.14 7.24
CA ALA A 1 2.21 8.20 5.83
C ALA A 1 2.20 9.63 5.30
N PHE A 2 1.29 10.49 5.76
CA PHE A 2 1.13 11.86 5.22
C PHE A 2 2.37 12.75 5.32
N GLU A 3 3.18 12.59 6.36
CA GLU A 3 4.44 13.34 6.51
C GLU A 3 5.50 12.97 5.46
N LEU A 4 5.51 11.72 4.99
CA LEU A 4 6.50 11.22 4.03
C LEU A 4 6.02 11.32 2.59
N THR A 5 4.71 11.48 2.39
CA THR A 5 4.09 11.58 1.08
C THR A 5 3.09 12.73 1.09
N PRO A 6 3.55 13.97 0.85
CA PRO A 6 2.68 15.14 0.75
C PRO A 6 1.57 14.93 -0.28
N PHE A 7 0.41 15.57 -0.05
CA PHE A 7 -0.78 15.36 -0.88
C PHE A 7 -0.53 15.53 -2.38
N GLU A 8 0.27 16.53 -2.78
CA GLU A 8 0.62 16.83 -4.18
C GLU A 8 1.70 15.91 -4.77
N GLU A 9 2.41 15.18 -3.93
CA GLU A 9 3.48 14.27 -4.35
C GLU A 9 3.01 12.82 -4.49
N VAL A 10 1.76 12.53 -4.08
CA VAL A 10 1.18 11.19 -4.26
C VAL A 10 1.15 10.81 -5.74
N LYS A 11 1.68 9.63 -6.04
CA LYS A 11 1.64 8.96 -7.36
C LYS A 11 0.94 7.60 -7.28
N VAL A 12 1.20 6.86 -6.19
CA VAL A 12 0.64 5.54 -5.94
C VAL A 12 0.03 5.50 -4.54
N VAL A 13 -1.11 4.84 -4.38
CA VAL A 13 -1.76 4.61 -3.09
C VAL A 13 -1.85 3.10 -2.85
N ILE A 14 -1.31 2.63 -1.73
CA ILE A 14 -1.42 1.22 -1.30
C ILE A 14 -2.21 1.17 0.01
N LEU A 15 -3.39 0.53 -0.04
CA LEU A 15 -4.29 0.45 1.12
C LEU A 15 -4.03 -0.81 1.96
N GLY A 16 -3.69 -0.60 3.23
CA GLY A 16 -3.68 -1.63 4.27
C GLY A 16 -4.97 -1.63 5.10
N GLN A 17 -5.14 -2.66 5.95
CA GLN A 17 -6.31 -2.77 6.84
C GLN A 17 -6.09 -2.01 8.15
N ASP A 18 -5.24 -2.55 9.01
CA ASP A 18 -4.88 -2.02 10.31
C ASP A 18 -3.35 -2.05 10.52
N PRO A 19 -2.81 -1.23 11.43
CA PRO A 19 -1.39 -1.27 11.75
C PRO A 19 -1.02 -2.64 12.35
N TYR A 20 0.24 -3.03 12.23
CA TYR A 20 0.75 -4.16 13.00
C TYR A 20 0.61 -3.91 14.50
N HIS A 21 0.13 -4.91 15.24
CA HIS A 21 -0.20 -4.82 16.66
C HIS A 21 0.89 -5.37 17.58
N GLY A 22 2.04 -5.78 17.04
CA GLY A 22 3.19 -6.24 17.83
C GLY A 22 4.14 -5.09 18.19
N PRO A 23 4.81 -5.16 19.36
CA PRO A 23 5.77 -4.13 19.79
C PRO A 23 6.84 -3.86 18.73
N GLY A 24 7.08 -2.57 18.43
CA GLY A 24 8.10 -2.11 17.49
C GLY A 24 7.81 -2.35 16.01
N GLN A 25 6.69 -3.00 15.66
CA GLN A 25 6.38 -3.30 14.26
C GLN A 25 5.85 -2.08 13.51
N ALA A 26 4.70 -1.54 13.94
CA ALA A 26 4.05 -0.43 13.23
C ALA A 26 4.79 0.89 13.46
N HIS A 27 4.95 1.64 12.37
CA HIS A 27 5.55 2.99 12.40
C HIS A 27 4.78 3.99 11.51
N GLY A 28 3.49 3.74 11.28
CA GLY A 28 2.60 4.68 10.59
C GLY A 28 2.58 4.58 9.05
N LEU A 29 3.03 3.44 8.50
CA LEU A 29 2.96 3.09 7.07
C LEU A 29 2.32 1.71 6.91
N SER A 30 1.39 1.55 5.95
CA SER A 30 0.80 0.24 5.63
C SER A 30 1.87 -0.76 5.19
N PHE A 31 1.75 -2.01 5.64
CA PHE A 31 2.66 -3.14 5.40
C PHE A 31 4.11 -2.99 5.85
N SER A 32 4.58 -1.79 6.17
CA SER A 32 5.97 -1.54 6.56
C SER A 32 6.21 -1.82 8.04
N VAL A 33 7.43 -2.26 8.37
CA VAL A 33 7.94 -2.37 9.74
C VAL A 33 9.25 -1.58 9.91
N ALA A 34 9.56 -1.18 11.14
CA ALA A 34 10.80 -0.48 11.45
C ALA A 34 12.06 -1.33 11.13
N HIS A 35 13.22 -0.67 10.96
CA HIS A 35 14.49 -1.38 10.83
C HIS A 35 14.79 -2.24 12.06
N GLY A 36 15.41 -3.40 11.84
CA GLY A 36 15.67 -4.39 12.90
C GLY A 36 14.48 -5.31 13.20
N VAL A 37 13.29 -5.03 12.66
CA VAL A 37 12.12 -5.91 12.76
C VAL A 37 12.03 -6.82 11.54
N ALA A 38 11.84 -8.12 11.79
CA ALA A 38 11.65 -9.10 10.72
C ALA A 38 10.40 -8.76 9.89
N PRO A 39 10.47 -8.77 8.54
CA PRO A 39 9.31 -8.50 7.71
C PRO A 39 8.19 -9.52 7.98
N PRO A 40 6.95 -9.07 8.26
CA PRO A 40 5.83 -9.97 8.51
C PRO A 40 5.45 -10.80 7.27
N PRO A 41 4.69 -11.91 7.42
CA PRO A 41 4.40 -12.82 6.30
C PRO A 41 3.76 -12.16 5.07
N SER A 42 2.89 -11.16 5.27
CA SER A 42 2.31 -10.40 4.15
C SER A 42 3.38 -9.58 3.40
N LEU A 43 4.31 -8.94 4.11
CA LEU A 43 5.39 -8.18 3.49
C LEU A 43 6.40 -9.10 2.79
N GLN A 44 6.67 -10.28 3.35
CA GLN A 44 7.46 -11.33 2.69
C GLN A 44 6.86 -11.72 1.34
N ASN A 45 5.54 -11.87 1.26
CA ASN A 45 4.87 -12.17 0.00
C ASN A 45 4.88 -10.98 -0.97
N ILE A 46 4.73 -9.74 -0.47
CA ILE A 46 4.92 -8.52 -1.28
C ILE A 46 6.31 -8.54 -1.94
N TYR A 47 7.38 -8.86 -1.18
CA TYR A 47 8.72 -8.95 -1.75
C TYR A 47 8.91 -10.11 -2.72
N LYS A 48 8.27 -11.26 -2.51
CA LYS A 48 8.28 -12.36 -3.49
C LYS A 48 7.64 -11.94 -4.81
N GLU A 49 6.48 -11.29 -4.76
CA GLU A 49 5.82 -10.79 -5.97
C GLU A 49 6.67 -9.72 -6.65
N LEU A 50 7.25 -8.81 -5.89
CA LEU A 50 8.15 -7.78 -6.41
C LEU A 50 9.37 -8.37 -7.11
N ALA A 51 9.96 -9.43 -6.54
CA ALA A 51 11.07 -10.15 -7.16
C ALA A 51 10.66 -10.82 -8.47
N THR A 52 9.48 -11.45 -8.53
CA THR A 52 8.99 -12.06 -9.77
C THR A 52 8.53 -11.05 -10.81
N ASP A 53 8.03 -9.89 -10.39
CA ASP A 53 7.51 -8.86 -11.28
C ASP A 53 8.62 -8.02 -11.93
N LEU A 54 9.58 -7.56 -11.11
CA LEU A 54 10.62 -6.59 -11.50
C LEU A 54 12.07 -7.09 -11.31
N GLY A 55 12.29 -8.32 -10.82
CA GLY A 55 13.64 -8.84 -10.57
C GLY A 55 14.35 -8.20 -9.38
N VAL A 56 13.62 -7.51 -8.51
CA VAL A 56 14.17 -6.84 -7.33
C VAL A 56 14.44 -7.84 -6.21
N ALA A 57 15.68 -7.91 -5.73
CA ALA A 57 16.06 -8.78 -4.64
C ALA A 57 15.41 -8.37 -3.30
N HIS A 58 15.19 -9.35 -2.42
CA HIS A 58 14.70 -9.08 -1.06
C HIS A 58 15.70 -8.20 -0.30
N PRO A 59 15.30 -7.06 0.30
CA PRO A 59 16.21 -6.06 0.86
C PRO A 59 16.84 -6.44 2.20
N GLY A 60 16.30 -7.46 2.88
CA GLY A 60 16.77 -7.91 4.19
C GLY A 60 16.20 -7.14 5.38
N HIS A 61 15.36 -6.14 5.13
CA HIS A 61 14.57 -5.42 6.14
C HIS A 61 13.11 -5.25 5.67
N GLY A 62 12.24 -4.69 6.51
CA GLY A 62 10.82 -4.46 6.19
C GLY A 62 10.39 -2.99 6.13
N ASN A 63 11.35 -2.06 6.20
CA ASN A 63 11.09 -0.64 6.08
C ASN A 63 10.82 -0.25 4.60
N LEU A 64 9.73 0.49 4.36
CA LEU A 64 9.25 0.93 3.05
C LEU A 64 9.22 2.48 2.93
N GLU A 65 9.92 3.20 3.80
CA GLU A 65 10.02 4.67 3.73
C GLU A 65 10.56 5.15 2.39
N SER A 66 11.46 4.39 1.77
CA SER A 66 12.00 4.74 0.44
C SER A 66 10.90 4.79 -0.63
N TRP A 67 9.85 3.97 -0.51
CA TRP A 67 8.68 4.05 -1.38
C TRP A 67 7.84 5.30 -1.06
N ALA A 68 7.62 5.57 0.23
CA ALA A 68 6.83 6.71 0.67
C ALA A 68 7.40 8.05 0.17
N ARG A 69 8.73 8.22 0.26
CA ARG A 69 9.46 9.39 -0.22
C ARG A 69 9.44 9.58 -1.74
N GLN A 70 9.04 8.56 -2.49
CA GLN A 70 8.92 8.61 -3.96
C GLN A 70 7.50 8.91 -4.45
N GLY A 71 6.54 9.09 -3.54
CA GLY A 71 5.14 9.32 -3.88
C GLY A 71 4.20 8.14 -3.61
N VAL A 72 4.65 7.09 -2.89
CA VAL A 72 3.79 5.94 -2.54
C VAL A 72 3.12 6.16 -1.19
N LEU A 73 1.85 6.56 -1.21
CA LEU A 73 1.06 6.72 0.01
C LEU A 73 0.68 5.35 0.60
N LEU A 74 1.40 4.94 1.64
CA LEU A 74 1.18 3.71 2.40
C LEU A 74 0.13 3.93 3.51
N LEU A 75 -1.16 3.88 3.15
CA LEU A 75 -2.28 4.24 4.04
C LEU A 75 -3.00 3.00 4.59
N ASN A 76 -3.18 2.92 5.92
CA ASN A 76 -4.08 1.93 6.52
C ASN A 76 -5.51 2.50 6.61
N ALA A 77 -6.53 1.66 6.48
CA ALA A 77 -7.93 2.05 6.68
C ALA A 77 -8.23 2.45 8.15
N CYS A 78 -7.58 1.78 9.10
CA CYS A 78 -7.54 2.15 10.51
C CYS A 78 -6.12 2.61 10.88
N LEU A 79 -5.97 3.73 11.60
CA LEU A 79 -4.64 4.33 11.85
C LEU A 79 -4.02 3.96 13.21
N THR A 80 -4.76 3.28 14.08
CA THR A 80 -4.26 2.82 15.40
C THR A 80 -4.81 1.43 15.70
N VAL A 81 -4.14 0.72 16.61
CA VAL A 81 -4.55 -0.60 17.09
C VAL A 81 -4.07 -0.76 18.53
N GLU A 82 -4.83 -1.45 19.36
CA GLU A 82 -4.42 -1.86 20.71
C GLU A 82 -3.40 -3.02 20.62
N ASP A 83 -2.40 -2.99 21.49
CA ASP A 83 -1.33 -3.99 21.53
C ASP A 83 -1.90 -5.41 21.65
N GLY A 84 -1.39 -6.32 20.82
CA GLY A 84 -1.84 -7.71 20.75
C GLY A 84 -3.29 -7.93 20.26
N ARG A 85 -4.04 -6.88 19.89
CA ARG A 85 -5.47 -6.98 19.54
C ARG A 85 -5.75 -6.43 18.14
N ALA A 86 -5.54 -7.28 17.14
CA ALA A 86 -5.85 -7.01 15.74
C ALA A 86 -7.28 -6.43 15.57
N GLY A 87 -7.41 -5.37 14.76
CA GLY A 87 -8.69 -4.74 14.48
C GLY A 87 -9.43 -4.10 15.65
N SER A 88 -8.82 -3.95 16.82
CA SER A 88 -9.44 -3.39 18.04
C SER A 88 -10.02 -1.98 17.89
N HIS A 89 -9.55 -1.20 16.91
CA HIS A 89 -10.03 0.15 16.60
C HIS A 89 -10.84 0.24 15.29
N GLN A 90 -11.21 -0.90 14.70
CA GLN A 90 -12.14 -0.91 13.56
C GLN A 90 -13.52 -0.38 14.00
N GLY A 91 -14.14 0.43 13.15
CA GLY A 91 -15.44 1.06 13.40
C GLY A 91 -15.41 2.18 14.44
N LYS A 92 -14.22 2.63 14.88
CA LYS A 92 -14.07 3.68 15.90
C LYS A 92 -13.81 5.07 15.34
N GLY A 93 -13.98 5.27 14.03
CA GLY A 93 -13.97 6.59 13.39
C GLY A 93 -12.76 6.90 12.52
N TRP A 94 -11.81 5.96 12.38
CA TRP A 94 -10.70 6.13 11.43
C TRP A 94 -11.15 5.95 9.97
N GLU A 95 -12.15 5.11 9.74
CA GLU A 95 -12.62 4.79 8.39
C GLU A 95 -13.17 6.03 7.67
N PRO A 96 -14.07 6.85 8.27
CA PRO A 96 -14.52 8.09 7.64
C PRO A 96 -13.39 9.05 7.29
N PHE A 97 -12.35 9.14 8.12
CA PHE A 97 -11.20 9.99 7.84
C PHE A 97 -10.42 9.49 6.63
N THR A 98 -10.12 8.19 6.58
CA THR A 98 -9.37 7.61 5.45
C THR A 98 -10.21 7.56 4.17
N ASP A 99 -11.53 7.44 4.28
CA ASP A 99 -12.47 7.62 3.16
C ASP A 99 -12.42 9.04 2.59
N ALA A 100 -12.37 10.05 3.46
CA ALA A 100 -12.25 11.45 3.03
C ALA A 100 -10.91 11.72 2.32
N VAL A 101 -9.82 11.12 2.80
CA VAL A 101 -8.50 11.18 2.14
C VAL A 101 -8.56 10.60 0.73
N ILE A 102 -9.11 9.39 0.58
CA ILE A 102 -9.24 8.74 -0.74
C ILE A 102 -10.14 9.56 -1.66
N SER A 103 -11.25 10.10 -1.12
CA SER A 103 -12.17 10.94 -1.89
C SER A 103 -11.52 12.25 -2.35
N ALA A 104 -10.66 12.86 -1.52
CA ALA A 104 -9.91 14.05 -1.90
C ALA A 104 -8.89 13.74 -3.00
N LEU A 105 -8.11 12.66 -2.86
CA LEU A 105 -7.17 12.22 -3.90
C LEU A 105 -7.89 11.92 -5.21
N ASN A 106 -9.01 11.21 -5.15
CA ASN A 106 -9.84 10.87 -6.31
C ASN A 106 -10.42 12.11 -7.01
N ARG A 107 -10.71 13.18 -6.26
CA ARG A 107 -11.30 14.40 -6.83
C ARG A 107 -10.24 15.36 -7.36
N GLU A 108 -9.15 15.56 -6.64
CA GLU A 108 -8.25 16.71 -6.81
C GLU A 108 -6.90 16.35 -7.42
N ARG A 109 -6.54 15.06 -7.51
CA ARG A 109 -5.35 14.60 -8.21
C ARG A 109 -5.76 13.94 -9.53
N GLU A 110 -4.78 13.69 -10.39
CA GLU A 110 -4.98 13.03 -11.69
C GLU A 110 -3.95 11.91 -11.87
N ASN A 111 -4.29 10.92 -12.69
CA ASN A 111 -3.37 9.85 -13.11
C ASN A 111 -2.74 9.04 -11.97
N LEU A 112 -3.33 9.04 -10.77
CA LEU A 112 -2.88 8.21 -9.66
C LEU A 112 -3.05 6.72 -9.96
N VAL A 113 -2.21 5.91 -9.31
CA VAL A 113 -2.36 4.44 -9.27
C VAL A 113 -2.84 4.03 -7.88
N PHE A 114 -3.97 3.32 -7.82
CA PHE A 114 -4.48 2.73 -6.59
C PHE A 114 -4.27 1.22 -6.63
N ILE A 115 -3.53 0.69 -5.64
CA ILE A 115 -3.27 -0.74 -5.49
C ILE A 115 -4.10 -1.26 -4.32
N LEU A 116 -5.09 -2.09 -4.63
CA LEU A 116 -6.13 -2.54 -3.70
C LEU A 116 -6.06 -4.06 -3.51
N TRP A 117 -5.36 -4.47 -2.45
CA TRP A 117 -5.18 -5.90 -2.13
C TRP A 117 -6.23 -6.40 -1.13
N GLY A 118 -7.05 -7.34 -1.57
CA GLY A 118 -8.11 -7.94 -0.79
C GLY A 118 -9.40 -7.13 -0.74
N ARG A 119 -10.49 -7.80 -0.31
CA ARG A 119 -11.86 -7.28 -0.38
C ARG A 119 -12.05 -5.94 0.31
N LYS A 120 -11.54 -5.74 1.53
CA LYS A 120 -11.71 -4.46 2.25
C LYS A 120 -11.10 -3.26 1.50
N ALA A 121 -9.92 -3.44 0.89
CA ALA A 121 -9.29 -2.38 0.11
C ALA A 121 -10.07 -2.11 -1.18
N GLN A 122 -10.59 -3.16 -1.82
CA GLN A 122 -11.41 -3.06 -3.02
C GLN A 122 -12.75 -2.36 -2.75
N ASP A 123 -13.43 -2.73 -1.65
CA ASP A 123 -14.69 -2.11 -1.23
C ASP A 123 -14.49 -0.61 -0.95
N LYS A 124 -13.40 -0.24 -0.25
CA LYS A 124 -13.04 1.16 0.01
C LYS A 124 -12.67 1.94 -1.26
N GLY A 125 -12.03 1.29 -2.23
CA GLY A 125 -11.68 1.88 -3.52
C GLY A 125 -12.79 1.86 -4.57
N ALA A 126 -13.99 1.37 -4.25
CA ALA A 126 -15.10 1.28 -5.22
C ALA A 126 -15.54 2.65 -5.78
N VAL A 127 -15.26 3.73 -5.05
CA VAL A 127 -15.60 5.11 -5.42
C VAL A 127 -14.60 5.77 -6.37
N ILE A 128 -13.46 5.11 -6.65
CA ILE A 128 -12.38 5.68 -7.44
C ILE A 128 -12.79 5.75 -8.92
N ASP A 129 -12.61 6.91 -9.54
CA ASP A 129 -12.85 7.13 -10.96
C ASP A 129 -11.75 6.44 -11.78
N ARG A 130 -12.15 5.39 -12.51
CA ARG A 130 -11.25 4.56 -13.32
C ARG A 130 -10.91 5.16 -14.67
N GLU A 131 -11.58 6.23 -15.08
CA GLU A 131 -11.20 6.98 -16.27
C GLU A 131 -10.04 7.93 -15.97
N ARG A 132 -9.98 8.46 -14.74
CA ARG A 132 -8.93 9.38 -14.26
C ARG A 132 -7.75 8.68 -13.59
N HIS A 133 -7.97 7.49 -13.06
CA HIS A 133 -6.99 6.77 -12.25
C HIS A 133 -6.88 5.31 -12.66
N LEU A 134 -5.69 4.74 -12.45
CA LEU A 134 -5.51 3.29 -12.58
C LEU A 134 -5.86 2.62 -11.26
N VAL A 135 -6.76 1.63 -11.31
CA VAL A 135 -7.08 0.77 -10.15
C VAL A 135 -6.61 -0.65 -10.40
N LEU A 136 -5.56 -1.06 -9.70
CA LEU A 136 -5.00 -2.41 -9.71
C LEU A 136 -5.52 -3.20 -8.52
N THR A 137 -6.11 -4.36 -8.77
CA THR A 137 -6.71 -5.20 -7.72
C THR A 137 -6.17 -6.62 -7.75
N SER A 138 -5.99 -7.22 -6.58
CA SER A 138 -5.74 -8.65 -6.42
C SER A 138 -6.19 -9.11 -5.03
N VAL A 139 -6.08 -10.41 -4.74
CA VAL A 139 -6.30 -10.93 -3.38
C VAL A 139 -5.22 -10.42 -2.42
N HIS A 140 -5.46 -10.51 -1.11
CA HIS A 140 -4.52 -9.99 -0.12
C HIS A 140 -3.17 -10.77 -0.13
N PRO A 141 -2.02 -10.12 0.14
CA PRO A 141 -0.71 -10.78 0.22
C PRO A 141 -0.55 -11.72 1.44
N SER A 142 -1.60 -11.93 2.24
CA SER A 142 -1.54 -12.82 3.41
C SER A 142 -1.24 -14.25 2.94
N PRO A 143 -0.49 -15.06 3.71
CA PRO A 143 -0.30 -16.48 3.42
C PRO A 143 -1.59 -17.25 3.15
N LEU A 144 -2.72 -16.81 3.74
CA LEU A 144 -4.03 -17.44 3.57
C LEU A 144 -4.63 -17.27 2.16
N SER A 145 -4.17 -16.28 1.39
CA SER A 145 -4.78 -15.91 0.12
C SER A 145 -3.79 -15.68 -1.02
N ALA A 146 -2.50 -15.51 -0.75
CA ALA A 146 -1.55 -15.01 -1.76
C ALA A 146 -1.46 -15.91 -3.02
N SER A 147 -1.54 -17.23 -2.84
CA SER A 147 -1.55 -18.21 -3.94
C SER A 147 -2.79 -18.12 -4.84
N ASN A 148 -3.87 -17.49 -4.38
CA ASN A 148 -5.15 -17.44 -5.07
C ASN A 148 -5.29 -16.22 -5.98
N GLY A 149 -4.18 -15.54 -6.31
CA GLY A 149 -4.15 -14.46 -7.30
C GLY A 149 -3.36 -13.21 -6.90
N PHE A 150 -2.67 -13.19 -5.76
CA PHE A 150 -1.73 -12.11 -5.46
C PHE A 150 -0.44 -12.33 -6.25
N PHE A 151 0.09 -13.56 -6.19
CA PHE A 151 1.24 -13.94 -6.99
C PHE A 151 0.90 -13.95 -8.48
N GLY A 152 1.75 -13.30 -9.28
CA GLY A 152 1.56 -13.10 -10.71
C GLY A 152 0.64 -11.92 -11.07
N SER A 153 0.18 -11.13 -10.08
CA SER A 153 -0.67 -9.95 -10.36
C SER A 153 0.12 -8.77 -10.92
N ARG A 154 1.44 -8.76 -10.76
CA ARG A 154 2.39 -7.80 -11.34
C ARG A 154 2.02 -6.33 -11.11
N PRO A 155 1.69 -5.93 -9.86
CA PRO A 155 1.16 -4.60 -9.60
C PRO A 155 2.23 -3.50 -9.76
N PHE A 156 3.52 -3.83 -9.58
CA PHE A 156 4.60 -2.85 -9.54
C PHE A 156 5.00 -2.40 -10.95
N SER A 157 5.16 -3.35 -11.87
CA SER A 157 5.42 -3.06 -13.28
C SER A 157 4.23 -2.36 -13.93
N ALA A 158 3.00 -2.80 -13.62
CA ALA A 158 1.78 -2.15 -14.11
C ALA A 158 1.65 -0.70 -13.62
N ALA A 159 1.99 -0.44 -12.35
CA ALA A 159 2.01 0.92 -11.80
C ALA A 159 3.03 1.80 -12.53
N ASN A 160 4.27 1.33 -12.70
CA ASN A 160 5.30 2.10 -13.40
C ASN A 160 4.91 2.37 -14.85
N ALA A 161 4.40 1.37 -15.58
CA ALA A 161 3.95 1.55 -16.96
C ALA A 161 2.82 2.58 -17.09
N TRP A 162 1.96 2.72 -16.08
CA TRP A 162 0.94 3.77 -16.05
C TRP A 162 1.54 5.16 -15.81
N LEU A 163 2.43 5.28 -14.83
CA LEU A 163 3.11 6.53 -14.53
C LEU A 163 3.89 7.04 -15.77
N GLU A 164 4.64 6.16 -16.43
CA GLU A 164 5.40 6.50 -17.64
C GLU A 164 4.51 6.99 -18.78
N ARG A 165 3.37 6.31 -19.01
CA ARG A 165 2.39 6.71 -20.04
C ARG A 165 1.80 8.09 -19.80
N HIS A 166 1.78 8.58 -18.56
CA HIS A 166 1.30 9.91 -18.18
C HIS A 166 2.44 10.89 -17.92
N GLY A 167 3.67 10.58 -18.35
CA GLY A 167 4.83 11.47 -18.20
C GLY A 167 5.31 11.65 -16.76
N MET A 168 4.90 10.77 -15.84
CA MET A 168 5.29 10.81 -14.44
C MET A 168 6.52 9.93 -14.20
N THR A 169 7.39 10.33 -13.26
CA THR A 169 8.56 9.53 -12.89
C THR A 169 8.13 8.22 -12.22
N PRO A 170 8.59 7.05 -12.72
CA PRO A 170 8.36 5.74 -12.12
C PRO A 170 8.82 5.67 -10.66
N ILE A 171 8.33 4.65 -9.95
CA ILE A 171 8.83 4.32 -8.61
C ILE A 171 10.00 3.34 -8.75
N ASP A 172 11.12 3.62 -8.08
CA ASP A 172 12.12 2.62 -7.77
C ASP A 172 11.63 1.78 -6.59
N TRP A 173 11.12 0.60 -6.91
CA TRP A 173 10.54 -0.32 -5.94
C TRP A 173 11.58 -1.05 -5.10
N ARG A 174 12.89 -0.84 -5.29
CA ARG A 174 13.92 -1.38 -4.40
C ARG A 174 13.84 -0.67 -3.05
N PRO A 175 13.52 -1.37 -1.94
CA PRO A 175 13.58 -0.77 -0.62
C PRO A 175 15.05 -0.45 -0.30
N SER A 176 15.33 0.78 0.13
CA SER A 176 16.67 1.30 0.43
C SER A 176 16.81 1.65 1.89
#